data_AF-R7S743-F1
#
_entry.id   AF-R7S743-F1
#
_cell.length_a   1.000
_cell.length_b   1.000
_cell.length_c   1.000
_cell.angle_alpha   90.00
_cell.angle_beta   90.00
_cell.angle_gamma   90.00
#
_symmetry.space_group_name_H-M   'P 1'
#
loop_
_entity.id
_entity.type
_entity.pdbx_description
1 polymer ?
#
loop_
_entity_poly.entity_id
_entity_poly.type
_entity_poly.pdbx_seq_one_letter_code
_entity_poly.pdbx_strand_id
1 'polypeptide(L)'
;MSNRRTRPGTRLQYINTSPISITHWNMSIRDGLRERSIRYAVRALLYPVYGGSPRIVYLPLSPSYDFEPGTPIWTEDIDVRRWFPSGWKETVLSNIAGIDHSLRNNFSVFTARDVRHALPNECMRTLGSPDVKGNVVVIRRGRRQTLQVTHMHPSERSLVDILVTRWFASETEDENTEDGIDPSPAETESGDGA
;
A
#
# COMPACT_ATOMS: atom_id res chain seq x y z
N MET A 1 37.15 -6.41 -6.68
CA MET A 1 35.90 -6.71 -7.42
C MET A 1 34.93 -7.40 -6.47
N SER A 2 34.06 -6.64 -5.81
CA SER A 2 33.12 -7.20 -4.83
C SER A 2 31.93 -7.83 -5.53
N ASN A 3 31.80 -9.15 -5.46
CA ASN A 3 30.63 -9.89 -5.90
C ASN A 3 29.42 -9.50 -5.04
N ARG A 4 28.64 -8.51 -5.51
CA ARG A 4 27.31 -8.21 -4.96
C ARG A 4 26.39 -9.39 -5.27
N ARG A 5 26.32 -10.35 -4.35
CA ARG A 5 25.24 -11.35 -4.34
C ARG A 5 23.93 -10.60 -4.20
N THR A 6 23.21 -10.44 -5.31
CA THR A 6 21.83 -9.94 -5.31
C THR A 6 20.99 -10.85 -4.44
N ARG A 7 20.47 -10.32 -3.33
CA ARG A 7 19.64 -11.10 -2.39
C ARG A 7 18.38 -11.60 -3.13
N PRO A 8 17.95 -12.84 -2.89
CA PRO A 8 16.90 -13.50 -3.68
C PRO A 8 15.55 -12.75 -3.69
N GLY A 9 15.22 -12.00 -2.63
CA GLY A 9 13.97 -11.24 -2.54
C GLY A 9 13.84 -10.09 -3.55
N THR A 10 14.95 -9.44 -3.92
CA THR A 10 14.94 -8.27 -4.80
C THR A 10 14.56 -8.62 -6.24
N ARG A 11 14.98 -9.80 -6.71
CA ARG A 11 14.69 -10.27 -8.08
C ARG A 11 13.21 -10.62 -8.26
N LEU A 12 12.57 -11.20 -7.24
CA LEU A 12 11.15 -11.53 -7.28
C LEU A 12 10.27 -10.28 -7.31
N GLN A 13 10.63 -9.24 -6.54
CA GLN A 13 9.91 -7.96 -6.58
C GLN A 13 9.95 -7.34 -7.98
N TYR A 14 11.14 -7.28 -8.61
CA TYR A 14 11.28 -6.75 -9.98
C TYR A 14 10.38 -7.47 -10.99
N ILE A 15 10.37 -8.81 -10.95
CA ILE A 15 9.59 -9.62 -11.89
C ILE A 15 8.09 -9.39 -11.70
N ASN A 16 7.61 -9.21 -10.47
CA ASN A 16 6.18 -9.08 -10.21
C ASN A 16 5.62 -7.71 -10.60
N THR A 17 6.45 -6.66 -10.58
CA THR A 17 5.97 -5.28 -10.66
C THR A 17 6.19 -4.62 -12.02
N SER A 18 6.79 -5.32 -12.99
CA SER A 18 6.97 -4.74 -14.33
C SER A 18 5.62 -4.56 -15.03
N PRO A 19 5.49 -3.56 -15.93
CA PRO A 19 4.28 -3.34 -16.72
C PRO A 19 3.75 -4.60 -17.45
N ILE A 20 4.68 -5.38 -18.02
CA ILE A 20 4.37 -6.62 -18.74
C ILE A 20 3.85 -7.68 -17.76
N SER A 21 4.51 -7.87 -16.63
CA SER A 21 4.11 -8.85 -15.61
C SER A 21 2.74 -8.53 -15.01
N ILE A 22 2.45 -7.26 -14.74
CA ILE A 22 1.13 -6.81 -14.28
C ILE A 22 0.06 -7.11 -15.34
N THR A 23 0.38 -6.89 -16.62
CA THR A 23 -0.54 -7.18 -17.72
C THR A 23 -0.82 -8.67 -17.82
N HIS A 24 0.22 -9.52 -17.77
CA HIS A 24 0.09 -10.97 -17.80
C HIS A 24 -0.69 -11.50 -16.59
N TRP A 25 -0.44 -10.94 -15.40
CA TRP A 25 -1.21 -11.24 -14.20
C TRP A 25 -2.70 -10.94 -14.40
N ASN A 26 -3.03 -9.73 -14.84
CA ASN A 26 -4.42 -9.34 -15.10
C ASN A 26 -5.09 -10.20 -16.19
N MET A 27 -4.33 -10.67 -17.19
CA MET A 27 -4.84 -11.65 -18.17
C MET A 27 -5.13 -12.98 -17.51
N SER A 28 -4.16 -13.56 -16.79
CA SER A 28 -4.30 -14.83 -16.09
C SER A 28 -5.47 -14.85 -15.10
N ILE A 29 -5.69 -13.77 -14.33
CA ILE A 29 -6.84 -13.70 -13.42
C ILE A 29 -8.17 -13.66 -14.20
N ARG A 30 -8.24 -12.92 -15.32
CA ARG A 30 -9.44 -12.88 -16.15
C ARG A 30 -9.73 -14.21 -16.82
N ASP A 31 -8.70 -14.91 -17.28
CA ASP A 31 -8.86 -16.24 -17.86
C ASP A 31 -9.31 -17.24 -16.79
N GLY A 32 -8.73 -17.18 -15.58
CA GLY A 32 -9.19 -18.00 -14.46
C GLY A 32 -10.64 -17.72 -14.03
N LEU A 33 -11.10 -16.46 -14.11
CA LEU A 33 -12.51 -16.11 -13.90
C LEU A 33 -13.42 -16.70 -14.99
N ARG A 34 -12.99 -16.68 -16.26
CA ARG A 34 -13.73 -17.27 -17.39
C ARG A 34 -13.84 -18.79 -17.27
N GLU A 35 -12.75 -19.43 -16.89
CA GLU A 35 -12.64 -20.89 -16.68
C GLU A 35 -13.24 -21.35 -15.34
N ARG A 36 -13.68 -20.41 -14.49
CA ARG A 36 -14.20 -20.66 -13.13
C ARG A 36 -13.19 -21.31 -12.18
N SER A 37 -11.89 -21.27 -12.49
CA SER A 37 -10.82 -21.66 -11.58
C SER A 37 -10.56 -20.60 -10.50
N ILE A 38 -10.92 -19.35 -10.78
CA ILE A 38 -10.99 -18.25 -9.79
C ILE A 38 -12.47 -17.90 -9.61
N ARG A 39 -12.94 -17.88 -8.37
CA ARG A 39 -14.36 -17.59 -8.05
C ARG A 39 -14.69 -16.11 -8.18
N TYR A 40 -13.80 -15.25 -7.70
CA TYR A 40 -14.01 -13.82 -7.67
C TYR A 40 -12.67 -13.07 -7.62
N ALA A 41 -12.65 -11.85 -8.15
CA ALA A 41 -11.51 -10.96 -8.04
C ALA A 41 -11.96 -9.50 -7.97
N VAL A 42 -11.24 -8.69 -7.19
CA VAL A 42 -11.50 -7.27 -7.00
C VAL A 42 -10.57 -6.44 -7.86
N ARG A 43 -11.06 -5.30 -8.34
CA ARG A 43 -10.22 -4.30 -9.00
C ARG A 43 -9.63 -3.36 -7.96
N ALA A 44 -8.31 -3.26 -7.93
CA ALA A 44 -7.54 -2.41 -7.03
C ALA A 44 -6.58 -1.50 -7.82
N LEU A 45 -6.00 -0.52 -7.14
CA LEU A 45 -4.96 0.34 -7.70
C LEU A 45 -3.60 -0.07 -7.12
N LEU A 46 -2.63 -0.35 -7.99
CA LEU A 46 -1.26 -0.68 -7.63
C LEU A 46 -0.35 0.50 -8.01
N TYR A 47 0.47 0.93 -7.06
CA TYR A 47 1.62 1.80 -7.27
C TYR A 47 2.86 0.91 -7.28
N PRO A 48 3.30 0.43 -8.45
CA PRO A 48 4.38 -0.53 -8.54
C PRO A 48 5.73 0.12 -8.24
N VAL A 49 6.65 -0.66 -7.68
CA VAL A 49 8.05 -0.25 -7.50
C VAL A 49 8.68 0.26 -8.80
N TYR A 50 8.32 -0.33 -9.95
CA TYR A 50 8.84 0.01 -11.27
C TYR A 50 7.74 0.44 -12.24
N GLY A 51 8.06 1.36 -13.16
CA GLY A 51 7.18 1.73 -14.28
C GLY A 51 6.39 3.03 -14.08
N GLY A 52 6.69 3.79 -13.02
CA GLY A 52 6.42 5.22 -12.86
C GLY A 52 4.96 5.69 -12.83
N SER A 53 3.99 4.78 -12.94
CA SER A 53 2.56 5.13 -13.03
C SER A 53 1.66 4.11 -12.32
N PRO A 54 0.60 4.59 -11.63
CA PRO A 54 -0.40 3.72 -11.00
C PRO A 54 -1.13 2.86 -12.04
N ARG A 55 -1.46 1.62 -11.67
CA ARG A 55 -2.06 0.61 -12.56
C ARG A 55 -3.22 -0.09 -11.88
N ILE A 56 -4.29 -0.35 -12.64
CA ILE A 56 -5.37 -1.23 -12.16
C ILE A 56 -4.88 -2.67 -12.17
N VAL A 57 -5.11 -3.39 -11.07
CA VAL A 57 -4.82 -4.82 -10.93
C VAL A 57 -6.05 -5.58 -10.45
N TYR A 58 -6.14 -6.84 -10.85
CA TYR A 58 -7.11 -7.78 -10.31
C TYR A 58 -6.49 -8.55 -9.14
N LEU A 59 -7.16 -8.54 -8.00
CA LEU A 59 -6.77 -9.27 -6.80
C LEU A 59 -7.78 -10.39 -6.57
N PRO A 60 -7.38 -11.67 -6.70
CA PRO A 60 -8.29 -12.78 -6.43
C PRO A 60 -8.57 -12.90 -4.93
N LEU A 61 -9.63 -13.63 -4.58
CA LEU A 61 -9.82 -14.09 -3.22
C LEU A 61 -8.70 -15.04 -2.79
N SER A 62 -8.42 -15.09 -1.50
CA SER A 62 -7.53 -16.08 -0.91
C SER A 62 -8.03 -17.49 -1.26
N PRO A 63 -7.14 -18.42 -1.63
CA PRO A 63 -7.52 -19.82 -1.86
C PRO A 63 -8.16 -20.51 -0.64
N SER A 64 -7.94 -19.97 0.56
CA SER A 64 -8.53 -20.46 1.81
C SER A 64 -9.94 -19.96 2.09
N TYR A 65 -10.43 -18.98 1.32
CA TYR A 65 -11.74 -18.39 1.52
C TYR A 65 -12.82 -19.26 0.87
N ASP A 66 -13.78 -19.71 1.67
CA ASP A 66 -14.95 -20.42 1.15
C ASP A 66 -15.97 -19.41 0.61
N PHE A 67 -16.02 -19.29 -0.71
CA PHE A 67 -16.84 -18.27 -1.37
C PHE A 67 -18.31 -18.67 -1.38
N GLU A 68 -19.10 -18.03 -0.53
CA GLU A 68 -20.56 -18.07 -0.56
C GLU A 68 -21.13 -16.87 -1.33
N PRO A 69 -21.94 -17.08 -2.39
CA PRO A 69 -22.57 -16.00 -3.13
C PRO A 69 -23.45 -15.11 -2.24
N GLY A 70 -23.27 -13.79 -2.32
CA GLY A 70 -24.03 -12.81 -1.54
C GLY A 70 -23.39 -12.43 -0.21
N THR A 71 -22.39 -13.19 0.25
CA THR A 71 -21.62 -12.85 1.45
C THR A 71 -20.70 -11.65 1.17
N PRO A 72 -20.64 -10.64 2.07
CA PRO A 72 -19.70 -9.54 1.93
C PRO A 72 -18.26 -10.04 1.92
N ILE A 73 -17.45 -9.57 0.98
CA ILE A 73 -16.02 -9.88 0.90
C ILE A 73 -15.24 -8.83 1.69
N TRP A 74 -14.34 -9.26 2.56
CA TRP A 74 -13.57 -8.38 3.44
C TRP A 74 -12.14 -8.23 2.92
N THR A 75 -11.35 -7.33 3.51
CA THR A 75 -9.98 -7.05 3.04
C THR A 75 -9.02 -8.21 3.30
N GLU A 76 -9.22 -8.95 4.39
CA GLU A 76 -8.49 -10.16 4.75
C GLU A 76 -8.73 -11.34 3.78
N ASP A 77 -9.85 -11.33 3.06
CA ASP A 77 -10.17 -12.36 2.07
C ASP A 77 -9.44 -12.14 0.73
N ILE A 78 -8.77 -11.00 0.55
CA ILE A 78 -8.10 -10.64 -0.71
C ILE A 78 -6.64 -11.12 -0.71
N ASP A 79 -6.24 -11.87 -1.74
CA ASP A 79 -4.84 -12.30 -1.86
C ASP A 79 -3.95 -11.19 -2.44
N VAL A 80 -3.20 -10.55 -1.54
CA VAL A 80 -2.19 -9.54 -1.88
C VAL A 80 -0.76 -10.09 -1.87
N ARG A 81 -0.54 -11.38 -1.55
CA ARG A 81 0.79 -11.96 -1.28
C ARG A 81 1.76 -11.80 -2.44
N ARG A 82 1.28 -11.88 -3.68
CA ARG A 82 2.10 -11.68 -4.89
C ARG A 82 2.86 -10.35 -4.87
N TRP A 83 2.22 -9.30 -4.37
CA TRP A 83 2.77 -7.94 -4.33
C TRP A 83 3.65 -7.69 -3.10
N PHE A 84 3.52 -8.54 -2.07
CA PHE A 84 4.15 -8.41 -0.76
C PHE A 84 4.74 -9.75 -0.27
N PRO A 85 5.79 -10.27 -0.93
CA PRO A 85 6.35 -11.59 -0.59
C PRO A 85 6.94 -11.66 0.83
N SER A 86 7.32 -10.52 1.41
CA SER A 86 7.82 -10.40 2.79
C SER A 86 6.73 -9.98 3.79
N GLY A 87 5.46 -10.13 3.42
CA GLY A 87 4.32 -9.67 4.22
C GLY A 87 3.98 -8.20 4.00
N TRP A 88 2.79 -7.82 4.46
CA TRP A 88 2.21 -6.49 4.31
C TRP A 88 1.71 -5.95 5.65
N LYS A 89 1.51 -4.64 5.70
CA LYS A 89 0.67 -3.96 6.70
C LYS A 89 -0.49 -3.28 5.99
N GLU A 90 -1.63 -3.20 6.65
CA GLU A 90 -2.83 -2.52 6.15
C GLU A 90 -3.10 -1.27 6.99
N THR A 91 -3.31 -0.14 6.32
CA THR A 91 -3.78 1.11 6.91
C THR A 91 -5.10 1.49 6.26
N VAL A 92 -6.07 1.97 7.04
CA VAL A 92 -7.38 2.39 6.52
C VAL A 92 -7.44 3.91 6.46
N LEU A 93 -7.68 4.45 5.28
CA LEU A 93 -7.91 5.87 5.05
C LEU A 93 -9.42 6.13 5.03
N SER A 94 -9.90 6.89 6.01
CA SER A 94 -11.29 7.35 6.14
C SER A 94 -11.46 8.86 5.99
N ASN A 95 -10.36 9.61 5.97
CA ASN A 95 -10.30 11.07 5.77
C ASN A 95 -9.09 11.42 4.87
N ILE A 96 -9.00 12.68 4.47
CA ILE A 96 -7.82 13.21 3.80
C ILE A 96 -6.93 13.83 4.88
N ALA A 97 -5.64 13.48 4.94
CA ALA A 97 -4.72 14.05 5.92
C ALA A 97 -4.71 15.60 5.82
N GLY A 98 -4.84 16.26 6.98
CA GLY A 98 -4.96 17.73 7.08
C GLY A 98 -6.33 18.30 6.74
N ILE A 99 -7.34 17.48 6.44
CA ILE A 99 -8.71 17.93 6.17
C ILE A 99 -9.68 17.17 7.08
N ASP A 100 -10.45 17.90 7.89
CA ASP A 100 -11.48 17.33 8.75
C ASP A 100 -12.76 17.01 7.95
N HIS A 101 -12.63 16.12 6.97
CA HIS A 101 -13.74 15.65 6.16
C HIS A 101 -13.65 14.14 5.94
N SER A 102 -14.71 13.43 6.33
CA SER A 102 -14.81 11.99 6.11
C SER A 102 -15.05 11.67 4.64
N LEU A 103 -14.36 10.66 4.15
CA LEU A 103 -14.55 10.16 2.81
C LEU A 103 -15.89 9.44 2.69
N ARG A 104 -16.52 9.54 1.51
CA ARG A 104 -17.74 8.77 1.23
C ARG A 104 -17.48 7.26 1.23
N ASN A 105 -16.29 6.84 0.78
CA ASN A 105 -15.84 5.46 0.79
C ASN A 105 -14.48 5.43 1.50
N ASN A 106 -14.23 4.41 2.31
CA ASN A 106 -12.91 4.22 2.91
C ASN A 106 -11.99 3.50 1.92
N PHE A 107 -10.69 3.57 2.15
CA PHE A 107 -9.69 2.90 1.32
C PHE A 107 -8.70 2.15 2.21
N SER A 108 -8.44 0.88 1.89
CA SER A 108 -7.31 0.15 2.47
C SER A 108 -6.07 0.41 1.66
N VAL A 109 -5.00 0.79 2.34
CA VAL A 109 -3.67 0.95 1.77
C VAL A 109 -2.79 -0.16 2.33
N PHE A 110 -2.36 -1.06 1.44
CA PHE A 110 -1.43 -2.12 1.74
C PHE A 110 -0.03 -1.67 1.38
N THR A 111 0.90 -1.81 2.33
CA THR A 111 2.32 -1.48 2.14
C THR A 111 3.19 -2.63 2.63
N ALA A 112 4.47 -2.63 2.25
CA ALA A 112 5.41 -3.65 2.71
C ALA A 112 5.58 -3.59 4.24
N ARG A 113 5.51 -4.75 4.92
CA ARG A 113 5.73 -4.82 6.37
C ARG A 113 7.19 -4.50 6.75
N ASP A 114 8.13 -4.98 5.94
CA ASP A 114 9.57 -4.75 6.11
C ASP A 114 10.08 -3.73 5.09
N VAL A 115 10.03 -2.46 5.48
CA VAL A 115 10.43 -1.30 4.65
C VAL A 115 11.95 -1.26 4.44
N ARG A 116 12.75 -1.83 5.35
CA ARG A 116 14.23 -1.80 5.28
C ARG A 116 14.76 -2.56 4.09
N HIS A 117 14.07 -3.64 3.70
CA HIS A 117 14.45 -4.49 2.57
C HIS A 117 13.64 -4.22 1.30
N ALA A 118 12.69 -3.29 1.36
CA ALA A 118 11.87 -2.93 0.21
C ALA A 118 12.61 -1.96 -0.72
N LEU A 119 12.37 -2.10 -2.03
CA LEU A 119 12.93 -1.21 -3.05
C LEU A 119 12.23 0.16 -3.07
N PRO A 120 12.91 1.27 -3.38
CA PRO A 120 12.25 2.56 -3.56
C PRO A 120 11.15 2.51 -4.62
N ASN A 121 10.01 3.11 -4.34
CA ASN A 121 8.86 3.07 -5.24
C ASN A 121 8.93 4.21 -6.27
N GLU A 122 9.29 3.91 -7.52
CA GLU A 122 9.37 4.91 -8.59
C GLU A 122 8.04 5.60 -8.85
N CYS A 123 6.92 4.87 -8.75
CA CYS A 123 5.58 5.41 -8.96
C CYS A 123 5.19 6.42 -7.86
N MET A 124 5.55 6.17 -6.61
CA MET A 124 5.27 7.11 -5.53
C MET A 124 6.20 8.31 -5.59
N ARG A 125 7.46 8.12 -6.01
CA ARG A 125 8.40 9.21 -6.24
C ARG A 125 7.89 10.20 -7.30
N THR A 126 7.32 9.71 -8.41
CA THR A 126 6.73 10.60 -9.44
C THR A 126 5.50 11.36 -8.94
N LEU A 127 4.83 10.85 -7.91
CA LEU A 127 3.69 11.49 -7.24
C LEU A 127 4.09 12.41 -6.08
N GLY A 128 5.39 12.64 -5.87
CA GLY A 128 5.89 13.55 -4.83
C GLY A 128 6.11 12.91 -3.46
N SER A 129 6.09 11.58 -3.34
CA SER A 129 6.39 10.85 -2.10
C SER A 129 7.65 9.99 -2.29
N PRO A 130 8.86 10.60 -2.28
CA PRO A 130 10.11 9.93 -2.66
C PRO A 130 10.57 8.84 -1.69
N ASP A 131 10.12 8.88 -0.44
CA ASP A 131 10.59 8.01 0.66
C ASP A 131 9.84 6.68 0.73
N VAL A 132 8.75 6.53 -0.02
CA VAL A 132 7.95 5.31 -0.04
C VAL A 132 8.74 4.16 -0.67
N LYS A 133 8.80 3.02 0.02
CA LYS A 133 9.44 1.79 -0.45
C LYS A 133 8.44 0.65 -0.55
N GLY A 134 8.69 -0.25 -1.48
CA GLY A 134 7.86 -1.40 -1.80
C GLY A 134 6.67 -1.02 -2.66
N ASN A 135 5.87 -2.01 -3.05
CA ASN A 135 4.60 -1.75 -3.72
C ASN A 135 3.63 -1.06 -2.77
N VAL A 136 2.69 -0.29 -3.31
CA VAL A 136 1.50 0.15 -2.57
C VAL A 136 0.28 -0.37 -3.32
N VAL A 137 -0.62 -1.05 -2.62
CA VAL A 137 -1.88 -1.53 -3.20
C VAL A 137 -3.03 -0.86 -2.46
N VAL A 138 -3.96 -0.26 -3.20
CA VAL A 138 -5.12 0.40 -2.64
C VAL A 138 -6.40 -0.29 -3.07
N ILE A 139 -7.20 -0.67 -2.08
CA ILE A 139 -8.49 -1.33 -2.24
C ILE A 139 -9.58 -0.39 -1.74
N ARG A 140 -10.67 -0.28 -2.49
CA ARG A 140 -11.84 0.51 -2.10
C ARG A 140 -12.75 -0.30 -1.19
N ARG A 141 -13.22 0.33 -0.10
CA ARG A 141 -14.21 -0.22 0.82
C ARG A 141 -15.59 0.41 0.58
N GLY A 142 -16.64 -0.32 0.93
CA GLY A 142 -18.02 0.12 0.84
C GLY A 142 -18.34 1.21 1.87
N ARG A 143 -19.26 2.13 1.52
CA ARG A 143 -19.71 3.21 2.41
C ARG A 143 -20.46 2.71 3.65
N ARG A 144 -21.42 1.81 3.44
CA ARG A 144 -22.34 1.34 4.50
C ARG A 144 -21.78 0.18 5.31
N GLN A 145 -20.88 -0.58 4.70
CA GLN A 145 -20.17 -1.70 5.30
C GLN A 145 -18.68 -1.38 5.12
N THR A 146 -18.11 -0.68 6.09
CA THR A 146 -16.75 -0.11 6.02
C THR A 146 -15.65 -1.16 5.86
N LEU A 147 -15.97 -2.45 6.06
CA LEU A 147 -15.09 -3.58 5.86
C LEU A 147 -15.31 -4.28 4.50
N GLN A 148 -16.46 -4.07 3.86
CA GLN A 148 -16.78 -4.72 2.59
C GLN A 148 -15.93 -4.14 1.47
N VAL A 149 -15.20 -4.98 0.76
CA VAL A 149 -14.41 -4.62 -0.40
C VAL A 149 -15.31 -4.41 -1.62
N THR A 150 -15.00 -3.37 -2.40
CA THR A 150 -15.70 -3.06 -3.66
C THR A 150 -14.69 -2.80 -4.78
N HIS A 151 -15.14 -2.88 -6.04
CA HIS A 151 -14.28 -2.54 -7.16
C HIS A 151 -13.88 -1.06 -7.13
N MET A 152 -12.59 -0.80 -7.31
CA MET A 152 -12.05 0.52 -7.60
C MET A 152 -12.51 0.98 -9.00
N HIS A 153 -13.21 2.11 -9.07
CA HIS A 153 -13.60 2.70 -10.35
C HIS A 153 -12.44 3.55 -10.91
N PRO A 154 -12.19 3.56 -12.25
CA PRO A 154 -11.13 4.38 -12.84
C PRO A 154 -11.22 5.87 -12.50
N SER A 155 -12.43 6.41 -12.34
CA SER A 155 -12.64 7.83 -11.99
C SER A 155 -12.20 8.17 -10.57
N GLU A 156 -12.03 7.18 -9.68
CA GLU A 156 -11.58 7.41 -8.31
C GLU A 156 -10.04 7.55 -8.23
N ARG A 157 -9.32 7.27 -9.32
CA ARG A 157 -7.86 7.28 -9.35
C ARG A 157 -7.26 8.59 -8.83
N SER A 158 -7.69 9.74 -9.33
CA SER A 158 -7.13 11.03 -8.93
C SER A 158 -7.35 11.33 -7.45
N LEU A 159 -8.50 10.93 -6.90
CA LEU A 159 -8.77 11.03 -5.46
C LEU A 159 -7.82 10.13 -4.66
N VAL A 160 -7.63 8.88 -5.11
CA VAL A 160 -6.73 7.93 -4.44
C VAL A 160 -5.28 8.40 -4.51
N ASP A 161 -4.84 8.96 -5.63
CA ASP A 161 -3.50 9.54 -5.76
C ASP A 161 -3.29 10.66 -4.72
N ILE A 162 -4.26 11.57 -4.56
CA ILE A 162 -4.21 12.63 -3.53
C ILE A 162 -4.17 12.02 -2.12
N LEU A 163 -5.03 11.04 -1.84
CA LEU A 163 -5.13 10.40 -0.53
C LEU A 163 -3.81 9.76 -0.11
N VAL A 164 -3.24 8.94 -1.00
CA VAL A 164 -2.02 8.20 -0.72
C VAL A 164 -0.83 9.15 -0.57
N THR A 165 -0.67 10.13 -1.47
CA THR A 165 0.41 11.13 -1.37
C THR A 165 0.32 11.94 -0.08
N ARG A 166 -0.89 12.40 0.30
CA ARG A 166 -1.08 13.18 1.52
C ARG A 166 -0.85 12.37 2.78
N TRP A 167 -1.32 11.12 2.82
CA TRP A 167 -1.09 10.23 3.95
C TRP A 167 0.41 9.95 4.16
N PHE A 168 1.16 9.65 3.09
CA PHE A 168 2.61 9.46 3.24
C PHE A 168 3.35 10.74 3.62
N ALA A 169 2.88 11.91 3.19
CA ALA A 169 3.50 13.17 3.58
C ALA A 169 3.32 13.44 5.09
N SER A 170 2.13 13.17 5.65
CA SER A 170 1.90 13.38 7.09
C SER A 170 2.68 12.41 7.97
N GLU A 171 2.86 11.15 7.56
CA GLU A 171 3.64 10.17 8.34
C GLU A 171 5.12 10.59 8.48
N THR A 172 5.68 11.26 7.46
CA THR A 172 7.06 11.77 7.52
C THR A 172 7.21 12.99 8.45
N GLU A 173 6.16 13.79 8.64
CA GLU A 173 6.19 14.94 9.54
C GLU A 173 6.19 14.49 11.02
N ASP A 174 5.44 13.44 11.34
CA ASP A 174 5.35 12.89 12.69
C ASP A 174 6.70 12.29 13.16
N GLU A 175 7.42 11.59 12.27
CA GLU A 175 8.74 11.00 12.60
C GLU A 175 9.80 12.08 12.94
N ASN A 176 9.75 13.26 12.34
CA ASN A 176 10.72 14.33 12.60
C ASN A 176 10.46 15.09 13.90
N THR A 177 9.25 14.99 14.46
CA THR A 177 8.86 15.74 15.67
C THR A 177 9.32 15.03 16.94
N GLU A 178 9.45 13.70 16.95
CA GLU A 178 9.87 12.93 18.14
C GLU A 178 11.37 13.05 18.45
N ASP A 179 12.22 13.33 17.47
CA ASP A 179 13.67 13.53 17.68
C ASP A 179 14.03 14.95 18.17
N GLY A 180 13.04 15.84 18.25
CA GLY A 180 13.16 17.22 18.71
C GLY A 180 12.91 17.43 20.20
N ILE A 181 13.11 16.42 21.05
CA ILE A 181 13.14 16.64 22.51
C ILE A 181 14.37 17.52 22.80
N ASP A 182 14.08 18.81 22.94
CA ASP A 182 15.00 19.84 23.41
C ASP A 182 15.71 19.30 24.67
N PRO A 183 17.06 19.13 24.66
CA PRO A 183 17.76 18.70 25.86
C PRO A 183 17.47 19.74 26.93
N SER A 184 16.63 19.34 27.89
CA SER A 184 16.27 20.14 29.05
C SER A 184 17.52 20.85 29.56
N PRO A 185 17.53 22.20 29.64
CA PRO A 185 18.71 22.93 30.04
C PRO A 185 19.07 22.43 31.44
N ALA A 186 20.21 21.75 31.54
CA ALA A 186 20.75 21.29 32.81
C ALA A 186 20.74 22.49 33.76
N GLU A 187 19.87 22.42 34.77
CA GLU A 187 19.83 23.38 35.86
C GLU A 187 21.24 23.41 36.44
N THR A 188 21.96 24.48 36.09
CA THR A 188 23.28 24.73 36.65
C THR A 188 23.00 25.28 38.04
N GLU A 189 22.88 24.37 39.01
CA GLU A 189 22.88 24.72 40.43
C GLU A 189 24.16 25.48 40.72
N SER A 190 24.03 26.80 40.71
CA SER A 190 24.99 27.75 41.24
C SER A 190 24.84 27.69 42.76
N GLY A 191 25.56 26.75 43.35
CA GLY A 191 25.80 26.72 44.79
C GLY A 191 26.65 27.93 45.17
N ASP A 192 25.98 28.99 45.58
CA ASP A 192 26.56 30.17 46.21
C ASP A 192 26.92 29.87 47.67
N GLY A 193 27.98 30.52 48.14
CA GLY A 193 28.78 30.15 49.30
C GLY A 193 28.17 30.29 50.69
N ALA A 194 28.79 29.58 51.65
CA ALA A 194 29.35 30.13 52.89
C ALA A 194 30.21 29.06 53.60
#